data_AF-A0A6A6HZC3-F1
#
_entry.id   AF-A0A6A6HZC3-F1
#
_cell.length_a   1.000
_cell.length_b   1.000
_cell.length_c   1.000
_cell.angle_alpha   90.00
_cell.angle_beta   90.00
_cell.angle_gamma   90.00
#
_symmetry.space_group_name_H-M   'P 1'
#
loop_
_entity.id
_entity.type
_entity.pdbx_description
1 polymer ?
#
loop_
_entity_poly.entity_id
_entity_poly.type
_entity_poly.pdbx_seq_one_letter_code
_entity_poly.pdbx_strand_id
1 'polypeptide(L)'
;MASNESPRTPEQSKTQPEYDTGHRSAYFWRRDHMKDGEKVSDVAEELGIPDRTGRRWMRERKLMGTPTAKRRVRKNKAASKGSKLGRPWSIPQEVLNEMVGPSNPLRNQPLLLQARHYGITQKERTIQYNLKTRKNKAQLYVAGYTKSILDTNKSRRVKYGVDYKDEPIIGFWDLVHFTDEAHFNPTERLQKPRILRERGTRDDPDNVVEVDEVKSGCAVHIYAHVNWYYKSPLRFYNDEKDMLPTPKPPPKPRKSKYETQETYDSRVREWEANKPPKVKQDSTGNHMTQKYYSEKVLPQYIKAVHKARMWQPKSWVLQEDNDPSHGTRSTDNDAALLKMANWIVTIIHPAQSPDLNPTEGCWNILKERTKRRLWRPRTHPNDLEDGEQLEEEWDGTTRYLKKILQAEWDKITLEEIRKFIKEMPWRCEQVIRLNGRRVRSALW
;
A
#
# COMPACT_ATOMS: atom_id res chain seq x y z
N MET A 1 23.70 -13.25 -6.89
CA MET A 1 23.39 -13.59 -5.49
C MET A 1 24.60 -13.25 -4.65
N ALA A 2 24.46 -12.51 -3.55
CA ALA A 2 25.59 -12.28 -2.65
C ALA A 2 25.98 -13.63 -2.03
N SER A 3 27.28 -13.94 -1.95
CA SER A 3 27.72 -15.15 -1.26
C SER A 3 27.22 -15.10 0.19
N ASN A 4 26.63 -16.20 0.66
CA ASN A 4 26.21 -16.36 2.07
C ASN A 4 27.41 -16.48 3.02
N GLU A 5 28.62 -16.42 2.48
CA GLU A 5 29.87 -16.54 3.22
C GLU A 5 30.07 -15.31 4.12
N SER A 6 30.36 -15.59 5.39
CA SER A 6 30.53 -14.56 6.42
C SER A 6 31.72 -13.66 6.09
N PRO A 7 31.60 -12.31 6.18
CA PRO A 7 32.73 -11.44 5.98
C PRO A 7 33.86 -11.79 6.94
N ARG A 8 35.07 -11.95 6.41
CA ARG A 8 36.24 -12.30 7.22
C ARG A 8 37.37 -11.37 6.86
N THR A 9 37.80 -10.59 7.84
CA THR A 9 39.05 -9.85 7.76
C THR A 9 40.14 -10.72 8.34
N PRO A 10 41.15 -11.14 7.55
CA PRO A 10 42.28 -11.89 8.08
C PRO A 10 42.97 -11.09 9.18
N GLU A 11 43.39 -11.77 10.24
CA GLU A 11 44.18 -11.16 11.30
C GLU A 11 45.48 -10.60 10.74
N GLN A 12 45.82 -9.39 11.17
CA GLN A 12 47.04 -8.72 10.75
C GLN A 12 48.21 -9.31 11.54
N SER A 13 49.29 -9.62 10.84
CA SER A 13 50.54 -10.05 11.47
C SER A 13 51.06 -8.92 12.37
N LYS A 14 51.36 -9.24 13.63
CA LYS A 14 51.89 -8.28 14.63
C LYS A 14 53.26 -7.69 14.25
N THR A 15 53.94 -8.26 13.27
CA THR A 15 55.33 -7.91 12.90
C THR A 15 55.43 -7.04 11.64
N GLN A 16 54.32 -6.71 10.96
CA GLN A 16 54.36 -5.87 9.76
C GLN A 16 54.04 -4.41 10.04
N PRO A 17 54.85 -3.44 9.53
CA PRO A 17 54.53 -2.02 9.63
C PRO A 17 53.19 -1.67 8.97
N GLU A 18 52.42 -0.78 9.59
CA GLU A 18 51.13 -0.34 9.06
C GLU A 18 51.32 0.80 8.04
N TYR A 19 51.22 0.48 6.75
CA TYR A 19 51.24 1.48 5.68
C TYR A 19 49.82 1.93 5.34
N ASP A 20 49.55 3.21 5.54
CA ASP A 20 48.24 3.80 5.27
C ASP A 20 48.10 4.32 3.82
N THR A 21 46.99 5.03 3.56
CA THR A 21 46.74 5.66 2.26
C THR A 21 47.73 6.80 1.96
N GLY A 22 48.23 7.48 2.98
CA GLY A 22 49.20 8.57 2.87
C GLY A 22 50.55 8.05 2.35
N HIS A 23 51.10 7.00 2.97
CA HIS A 23 52.34 6.35 2.54
C HIS A 23 52.28 5.93 1.06
N ARG A 24 51.15 5.34 0.65
CA ARG A 24 50.90 4.97 -0.75
C ARG A 24 50.85 6.15 -1.69
N SER A 25 50.20 7.21 -1.29
CA SER A 25 50.03 8.41 -2.11
C SER A 25 51.37 9.12 -2.27
N ALA A 26 52.16 9.21 -1.21
CA ALA A 26 53.52 9.76 -1.21
C ALA A 26 54.45 8.95 -2.11
N TYR A 27 54.46 7.61 -1.98
CA TYR A 27 55.27 6.74 -2.83
C TYR A 27 54.93 6.88 -4.32
N PHE A 28 53.64 6.89 -4.67
CA PHE A 28 53.23 7.08 -6.06
C PHE A 28 53.58 8.48 -6.59
N TRP A 29 53.44 9.52 -5.78
CA TRP A 29 53.81 10.88 -6.17
C TRP A 29 55.31 11.00 -6.40
N ARG A 30 56.15 10.51 -5.48
CA ARG A 30 57.61 10.56 -5.62
C ARG A 30 58.09 9.73 -6.80
N ARG A 31 57.47 8.57 -7.03
CA ARG A 31 57.73 7.74 -8.21
C ARG A 31 57.41 8.46 -9.52
N ASP A 32 56.36 9.28 -9.55
CA ASP A 32 55.98 10.03 -10.76
C ASP A 32 56.88 11.27 -10.98
N HIS A 33 57.63 11.70 -9.95
CA HIS A 33 58.55 12.86 -9.98
C HIS A 33 59.99 12.41 -9.65
N MET A 34 60.44 11.29 -10.21
CA MET A 34 61.82 10.83 -10.07
C MET A 34 62.78 11.71 -10.86
N LYS A 35 63.99 11.90 -10.32
CA LYS A 35 65.08 12.58 -11.03
C LYS A 35 65.73 11.64 -12.04
N ASP A 36 66.30 12.19 -13.12
CA ASP A 36 66.99 11.38 -14.12
C ASP A 36 68.19 10.63 -13.51
N GLY A 37 68.23 9.31 -13.67
CA GLY A 37 69.27 8.42 -13.11
C GLY A 37 68.99 7.88 -11.71
N GLU A 38 67.91 8.32 -11.04
CA GLU A 38 67.51 7.84 -9.73
C GLU A 38 66.97 6.40 -9.79
N LYS A 39 67.32 5.53 -8.83
CA LYS A 39 66.79 4.17 -8.79
C LYS A 39 65.49 4.13 -8.02
N VAL A 40 64.59 3.23 -8.41
CA VAL A 40 63.29 3.03 -7.74
C VAL A 40 63.44 2.55 -6.28
N SER A 41 64.56 1.88 -5.98
CA SER A 41 64.95 1.49 -4.62
C SER A 41 65.12 2.70 -3.71
N ASP A 42 65.72 3.77 -4.24
CA ASP A 42 66.13 4.95 -3.48
C ASP A 42 64.89 5.74 -3.04
N VAL A 43 63.87 5.80 -3.89
CA VAL A 43 62.54 6.36 -3.57
C VAL A 43 61.82 5.58 -2.47
N ALA A 44 61.99 4.26 -2.44
CA ALA A 44 61.38 3.43 -1.41
C ALA A 44 62.11 3.62 -0.06
N GLU A 45 63.44 3.69 -0.09
CA GLU A 45 64.30 3.93 1.06
C GLU A 45 64.07 5.32 1.67
N GLU A 46 63.96 6.37 0.85
CA GLU A 46 63.64 7.76 1.26
C GLU A 46 62.35 7.83 2.10
N LEU A 47 61.37 6.99 1.76
CA LEU A 47 60.05 6.96 2.42
C LEU A 47 59.93 5.89 3.51
N GLY A 48 61.02 5.19 3.85
CA GLY A 48 61.02 4.13 4.86
C GLY A 48 60.18 2.90 4.46
N ILE A 49 60.01 2.67 3.15
CA ILE A 49 59.21 1.57 2.60
C ILE A 49 60.16 0.49 2.04
N PRO A 50 60.05 -0.78 2.46
CA PRO A 50 60.82 -1.85 1.85
C PRO A 50 60.59 -1.94 0.34
N ASP A 51 61.67 -2.07 -0.45
CA ASP A 51 61.62 -2.11 -1.92
C ASP A 51 60.60 -3.14 -2.46
N ARG A 52 60.50 -4.32 -1.81
CA ARG A 52 59.50 -5.35 -2.13
C ARG A 52 58.05 -4.81 -2.07
N THR A 53 57.75 -3.96 -1.08
CA THR A 53 56.43 -3.33 -0.90
C THR A 53 56.18 -2.28 -1.99
N GLY A 54 57.18 -1.46 -2.31
CA GLY A 54 57.11 -0.47 -3.40
C GLY A 54 56.83 -1.12 -4.77
N ARG A 55 57.61 -2.15 -5.15
CA ARG A 55 57.39 -2.93 -6.38
C ARG A 55 56.02 -3.59 -6.44
N ARG A 56 55.51 -4.08 -5.30
CA ARG A 56 54.16 -4.63 -5.19
C ARG A 56 53.10 -3.54 -5.45
N TRP A 57 53.25 -2.34 -4.88
CA TRP A 57 52.32 -1.24 -5.10
C TRP A 57 52.30 -0.77 -6.56
N MET A 58 53.44 -0.77 -7.25
CA MET A 58 53.50 -0.46 -8.69
C MET A 58 52.77 -1.49 -9.55
N ARG A 59 52.93 -2.79 -9.26
CA ARG A 59 52.13 -3.84 -9.94
C ARG A 59 50.64 -3.64 -9.71
N GLU A 60 50.25 -3.32 -8.48
CA GLU A 60 48.86 -3.04 -8.13
C GLU A 60 48.31 -1.79 -8.83
N ARG A 61 49.15 -0.75 -9.01
CA ARG A 61 48.81 0.46 -9.77
C ARG A 61 48.62 0.17 -11.26
N LYS A 62 49.46 -0.68 -11.85
CA LYS A 62 49.34 -1.13 -13.25
C LYS A 62 48.05 -1.93 -13.49
N LEU A 63 47.62 -2.73 -12.50
CA LEU A 63 46.41 -3.54 -12.58
C LEU A 63 45.10 -2.76 -12.34
N MET A 64 45.06 -1.85 -11.36
CA MET A 64 43.82 -1.19 -10.91
C MET A 64 43.67 0.27 -11.34
N GLY A 65 44.76 0.92 -11.79
CA GLY A 65 44.78 2.34 -12.12
C GLY A 65 44.66 3.27 -10.90
N THR A 66 44.96 4.55 -11.08
CA THR A 66 44.68 5.61 -10.09
C THR A 66 43.28 6.18 -10.33
N PRO A 67 42.46 6.43 -9.29
CA PRO A 67 42.80 6.54 -7.86
C PRO A 67 42.66 5.23 -7.06
N THR A 68 42.15 4.17 -7.68
CA THR A 68 41.86 2.88 -7.04
C THR A 68 43.10 2.20 -6.43
N ALA A 69 44.28 2.40 -7.00
CA ALA A 69 45.53 1.92 -6.43
C ALA A 69 45.92 2.66 -5.13
N LYS A 70 45.49 3.92 -4.98
CA LYS A 70 45.73 4.75 -3.78
C LYS A 70 44.82 4.34 -2.63
N ARG A 71 43.55 4.01 -2.89
CA ARG A 71 42.51 3.77 -1.87
C ARG A 71 41.72 2.49 -2.14
N ARG A 72 41.23 1.82 -1.09
CA ARG A 72 40.29 0.67 -1.17
C ARG A 72 40.85 -0.62 -1.80
N VAL A 73 42.18 -0.73 -1.96
CA VAL A 73 42.79 -1.90 -2.61
C VAL A 73 42.50 -3.22 -1.88
N ARG A 74 42.50 -3.23 -0.55
CA ARG A 74 42.17 -4.44 0.23
C ARG A 74 40.75 -4.94 -0.12
N LYS A 75 39.79 -4.01 -0.24
CA LYS A 75 38.39 -4.29 -0.59
C LYS A 75 38.27 -4.88 -2.00
N ASN A 76 38.99 -4.32 -2.97
CA ASN A 76 38.97 -4.80 -4.35
C ASN A 76 39.62 -6.17 -4.51
N LYS A 77 40.74 -6.40 -3.82
CA LYS A 77 41.40 -7.72 -3.79
C LYS A 77 40.56 -8.81 -3.14
N ALA A 78 39.79 -8.44 -2.12
CA ALA A 78 38.85 -9.38 -1.52
C ALA A 78 37.72 -9.70 -2.50
N ALA A 79 37.12 -8.67 -3.10
CA ALA A 79 36.06 -8.81 -4.09
C ALA A 79 36.49 -9.64 -5.32
N SER A 80 37.71 -9.44 -5.84
CA SER A 80 38.25 -10.22 -6.96
C SER A 80 38.48 -11.69 -6.60
N LYS A 81 38.64 -12.01 -5.32
CA LYS A 81 38.75 -13.38 -4.80
C LYS A 81 37.39 -13.95 -4.36
N GLY A 82 36.28 -13.26 -4.64
CA GLY A 82 34.95 -13.65 -4.18
C GLY A 82 34.71 -13.49 -2.68
N SER A 83 35.65 -12.94 -1.91
CA SER A 83 35.54 -12.77 -0.46
C SER A 83 35.14 -11.35 -0.06
N LYS A 84 34.48 -11.22 1.08
CA LYS A 84 34.06 -9.94 1.64
C LYS A 84 34.83 -9.64 2.92
N LEU A 85 35.48 -8.48 2.98
CA LEU A 85 36.10 -8.01 4.21
C LEU A 85 35.03 -7.46 5.16
N GLY A 86 35.21 -7.75 6.43
CA GLY A 86 34.34 -7.29 7.50
C GLY A 86 34.53 -8.12 8.76
N ARG A 87 33.70 -7.79 9.76
CA ARG A 87 33.55 -8.63 10.94
C ARG A 87 32.63 -9.80 10.58
N PRO A 88 32.89 -11.01 11.10
CA PRO A 88 31.98 -12.13 10.94
C PRO A 88 30.59 -11.79 11.44
N TRP A 89 29.58 -12.36 10.82
CA TRP A 89 28.20 -12.27 11.28
C TRP A 89 28.07 -12.82 12.70
N SER A 90 27.40 -12.06 13.56
CA SER A 90 27.15 -12.46 14.94
C SER A 90 25.94 -13.37 15.10
N ILE A 91 25.06 -13.43 14.10
CA ILE A 91 23.84 -14.23 14.10
C ILE A 91 24.01 -15.35 13.06
N PRO A 92 23.86 -16.63 13.44
CA PRO A 92 23.90 -17.76 12.51
C PRO A 92 22.84 -17.66 11.40
N GLN A 93 23.08 -18.28 10.25
CA GLN A 93 22.15 -18.21 9.12
C GLN A 93 20.89 -19.03 9.38
N GLU A 94 21.04 -20.13 10.11
CA GLU A 94 20.04 -21.11 10.50
C GLU A 94 18.94 -20.43 11.31
N VAL A 95 19.34 -19.65 12.33
CA VAL A 95 18.44 -18.85 13.15
C VAL A 95 17.63 -17.87 12.30
N LEU A 96 18.25 -17.20 11.31
CA LEU A 96 17.53 -16.30 10.41
C LEU A 96 16.55 -17.04 9.49
N ASN A 97 16.84 -18.28 9.12
CA ASN A 97 15.94 -19.12 8.34
C ASN A 97 14.71 -19.52 9.17
N GLU A 98 14.92 -19.96 10.41
CA GLU A 98 13.85 -20.30 11.35
C GLU A 98 12.97 -19.10 11.67
N MET A 99 13.57 -17.95 11.97
CA MET A 99 12.83 -16.71 12.26
C MET A 99 11.86 -16.31 11.13
N VAL A 100 12.26 -16.48 9.87
CA VAL A 100 11.46 -16.06 8.71
C VAL A 100 10.48 -17.17 8.27
N GLY A 101 10.81 -18.44 8.56
CA GLY A 101 10.06 -19.61 8.14
C GLY A 101 8.67 -19.72 8.77
N PRO A 102 7.74 -20.47 8.16
CA PRO A 102 6.36 -20.61 8.63
C PRO A 102 6.25 -21.30 9.99
N SER A 103 7.27 -22.05 10.40
CA SER A 103 7.35 -22.73 11.70
C SER A 103 7.51 -21.78 12.89
N ASN A 104 7.83 -20.51 12.69
CA ASN A 104 8.01 -19.55 13.78
C ASN A 104 6.63 -19.10 14.34
N PRO A 105 6.31 -19.41 15.61
CA PRO A 105 5.03 -19.03 16.21
C PRO A 105 4.93 -17.53 16.54
N LEU A 106 6.07 -16.81 16.57
CA LEU A 106 6.16 -15.40 16.99
C LEU A 106 6.37 -14.45 15.81
N ARG A 107 6.12 -14.88 14.56
CA ARG A 107 6.35 -14.03 13.36
C ARG A 107 5.58 -12.72 13.40
N ASN A 108 4.44 -12.68 14.09
CA ASN A 108 3.59 -11.50 14.25
C ASN A 108 4.00 -10.59 15.43
N GLN A 109 4.96 -11.02 16.26
CA GLN A 109 5.40 -10.28 17.44
C GLN A 109 6.54 -9.30 17.11
N PRO A 110 6.78 -8.28 17.96
CA PRO A 110 7.94 -7.40 17.84
C PRO A 110 9.26 -8.18 17.76
N LEU A 111 10.23 -7.67 17.01
CA LEU A 111 11.54 -8.30 16.82
C LEU A 111 12.27 -8.56 18.15
N LEU A 112 12.02 -7.73 19.18
CA LEU A 112 12.59 -7.93 20.51
C LEU A 112 12.11 -9.24 21.17
N LEU A 113 10.82 -9.58 21.03
CA LEU A 113 10.28 -10.83 21.58
C LEU A 113 10.78 -12.03 20.78
N GLN A 114 10.83 -11.90 19.45
CA GLN A 114 11.44 -12.93 18.59
C GLN A 114 12.92 -13.15 18.95
N ALA A 115 13.68 -12.08 19.18
CA ALA A 115 15.09 -12.16 19.57
C ALA A 115 15.27 -12.94 20.88
N ARG A 116 14.43 -12.70 21.89
CA ARG A 116 14.45 -13.46 23.15
C ARG A 116 14.18 -14.95 22.95
N HIS A 117 13.21 -15.28 22.10
CA HIS A 117 12.85 -16.67 21.80
C HIS A 117 14.01 -17.44 21.14
N TYR A 118 14.72 -16.82 20.20
CA TYR A 118 15.87 -17.43 19.51
C TYR A 118 17.23 -17.20 20.22
N GLY A 119 17.24 -16.72 21.47
CA GLY A 119 18.48 -16.51 22.24
C GLY A 119 19.43 -15.44 21.66
N ILE A 120 18.89 -14.49 20.88
CA ILE A 120 19.68 -13.43 20.22
C ILE A 120 19.91 -12.29 21.21
N THR A 121 21.17 -12.08 21.60
CA THR A 121 21.58 -11.03 22.56
C THR A 121 21.87 -9.68 21.90
N GLN A 122 21.92 -9.62 20.57
CA GLN A 122 22.24 -8.39 19.84
C GLN A 122 21.07 -7.41 19.79
N LYS A 123 21.40 -6.12 19.62
CA LYS A 123 20.42 -5.04 19.46
C LYS A 123 19.54 -5.25 18.21
N GLU A 124 18.30 -4.78 18.28
CA GLU A 124 17.31 -4.91 17.20
C GLU A 124 17.84 -4.43 15.83
N ARG A 125 18.56 -3.31 15.79
CA ARG A 125 19.19 -2.79 14.56
C ARG A 125 20.10 -3.81 13.86
N THR A 126 20.80 -4.64 14.62
CA THR A 126 21.70 -5.68 14.10
C THR A 126 20.91 -6.83 13.50
N ILE A 127 19.79 -7.19 14.13
CA ILE A 127 18.85 -8.22 13.64
C ILE A 127 18.22 -7.74 12.33
N GLN A 128 17.70 -6.51 12.31
CA GLN A 128 17.13 -5.88 11.11
C GLN A 128 18.15 -5.82 9.96
N TYR A 129 19.40 -5.44 10.24
CA TYR A 129 20.45 -5.41 9.23
C TYR A 129 20.76 -6.80 8.66
N ASN A 130 20.83 -7.83 9.51
CA ASN A 130 21.07 -9.20 9.07
C ASN A 130 19.90 -9.72 8.22
N LEU A 131 18.65 -9.55 8.66
CA LEU A 131 17.46 -9.94 7.90
C LEU A 131 17.42 -9.23 6.54
N LYS A 132 17.66 -7.91 6.52
CA LYS A 132 17.60 -7.12 5.28
C LYS A 132 18.70 -7.51 4.29
N THR A 133 19.90 -7.79 4.79
CA THR A 133 21.09 -8.05 3.96
C THR A 133 21.18 -9.50 3.52
N ARG A 134 20.74 -10.45 4.36
CA ARG A 134 20.96 -11.89 4.18
C ARG A 134 19.70 -12.69 3.87
N LYS A 135 18.51 -12.11 4.02
CA LYS A 135 17.22 -12.79 3.78
C LYS A 135 16.30 -11.98 2.89
N ASN A 136 16.69 -11.77 1.63
CA ASN A 136 15.89 -11.08 0.60
C ASN A 136 15.08 -9.86 1.12
N LYS A 137 15.79 -8.94 1.82
CA LYS A 137 15.20 -7.74 2.43
C LYS A 137 14.09 -8.02 3.46
N ALA A 138 14.15 -9.14 4.18
CA ALA A 138 13.18 -9.53 5.20
C ALA A 138 13.07 -8.49 6.32
N GLN A 139 11.83 -8.27 6.77
CA GLN A 139 11.48 -7.40 7.88
C GLN A 139 10.02 -7.67 8.29
N LEU A 140 9.57 -7.01 9.37
CA LEU A 140 8.15 -6.99 9.73
C LEU A 140 7.36 -6.18 8.68
N TYR A 141 6.72 -6.87 7.75
CA TYR A 141 5.82 -6.30 6.77
C TYR A 141 4.37 -6.35 7.26
N VAL A 142 3.49 -5.50 6.74
CA VAL A 142 2.05 -5.65 6.98
C VAL A 142 1.59 -7.00 6.40
N ALA A 143 0.82 -7.75 7.18
CA ALA A 143 0.26 -9.04 6.78
C ALA A 143 -0.64 -8.90 5.54
N GLY A 144 -0.67 -9.93 4.69
CA GLY A 144 -1.78 -10.10 3.77
C GLY A 144 -3.04 -10.46 4.57
N TYR A 145 -4.22 -10.08 4.09
CA TYR A 145 -5.50 -10.54 4.63
C TYR A 145 -6.41 -10.84 3.45
N THR A 146 -7.11 -11.96 3.49
CA THR A 146 -8.15 -12.28 2.52
C THR A 146 -9.32 -12.90 3.24
N LYS A 147 -10.51 -12.31 3.08
CA LYS A 147 -11.76 -12.97 3.49
C LYS A 147 -11.97 -14.18 2.58
N SER A 148 -12.29 -15.33 3.17
CA SER A 148 -12.67 -16.54 2.45
C SER A 148 -13.88 -16.25 1.55
N ILE A 149 -13.88 -16.83 0.36
CA ILE A 149 -14.96 -16.67 -0.61
C ILE A 149 -15.88 -17.88 -0.47
N LEU A 150 -17.19 -17.62 -0.33
CA LEU A 150 -18.21 -18.67 -0.31
C LEU A 150 -18.21 -19.44 -1.64
N ASP A 151 -18.44 -20.76 -1.62
CA ASP A 151 -18.40 -21.59 -2.84
C ASP A 151 -19.47 -21.19 -3.87
N THR A 152 -20.62 -20.70 -3.42
CA THR A 152 -21.65 -20.10 -4.27
C THR A 152 -21.14 -18.87 -5.01
N ASN A 153 -20.34 -18.03 -4.35
CA ASN A 153 -19.72 -16.86 -4.95
C ASN A 153 -18.57 -17.24 -5.89
N LYS A 154 -17.81 -18.30 -5.62
CA LYS A 154 -16.81 -18.83 -6.57
C LYS A 154 -17.45 -19.23 -7.88
N SER A 155 -18.59 -19.93 -7.83
CA SER A 155 -19.33 -20.33 -9.03
C SER A 155 -19.83 -19.13 -9.83
N ARG A 156 -20.36 -18.10 -9.15
CA ARG A 156 -20.79 -16.84 -9.78
C ARG A 156 -19.61 -16.06 -10.39
N ARG A 157 -18.44 -16.10 -9.76
CA ARG A 157 -17.21 -15.52 -10.29
C ARG A 157 -16.74 -16.23 -11.55
N VAL A 158 -16.77 -17.56 -11.58
CA VAL A 158 -16.46 -18.33 -12.80
C VAL A 158 -17.45 -17.98 -13.91
N LYS A 159 -18.75 -17.89 -13.60
CA LYS A 159 -19.77 -17.46 -14.57
C LYS A 159 -19.46 -16.07 -15.14
N TYR A 160 -19.18 -15.08 -14.29
CA TYR A 160 -18.75 -13.75 -14.73
C TYR A 160 -17.52 -13.81 -15.66
N GLY A 161 -16.53 -14.63 -15.30
CA GLY A 161 -15.37 -14.84 -16.16
C GLY A 161 -15.74 -15.40 -17.52
N VAL A 162 -16.63 -16.39 -17.58
CA VAL A 162 -17.09 -17.00 -18.83
C VAL A 162 -17.89 -16.00 -19.68
N ASP A 163 -18.77 -15.22 -19.05
CA ASP A 163 -19.65 -14.28 -19.74
C ASP A 163 -18.88 -13.13 -20.40
N TYR A 164 -17.74 -12.69 -19.82
CA TYR A 164 -17.04 -11.48 -20.26
C TYR A 164 -15.57 -11.65 -20.72
N LYS A 165 -15.01 -12.87 -20.73
CA LYS A 165 -13.60 -13.10 -21.13
C LYS A 165 -13.29 -12.73 -22.58
N ASP A 166 -14.27 -12.91 -23.48
CA ASP A 166 -14.11 -12.73 -24.93
C ASP A 166 -14.58 -11.33 -25.37
N GLU A 167 -15.08 -10.52 -24.45
CA GLU A 167 -15.52 -9.16 -24.73
C GLU A 167 -14.32 -8.25 -25.05
N PRO A 168 -14.39 -7.47 -26.14
CA PRO A 168 -13.28 -6.65 -26.58
C PRO A 168 -13.08 -5.43 -25.68
N ILE A 169 -11.82 -4.99 -25.56
CA ILE A 169 -11.47 -3.78 -24.81
C ILE A 169 -12.18 -2.55 -25.41
N ILE A 170 -12.15 -2.44 -26.75
CA ILE A 170 -12.85 -1.41 -27.50
C ILE A 170 -14.12 -2.03 -28.09
N GLY A 171 -15.28 -1.48 -27.74
CA GLY A 171 -16.59 -1.99 -28.11
C GLY A 171 -17.42 -2.48 -26.92
N PHE A 172 -16.78 -2.91 -25.83
CA PHE A 172 -17.45 -3.32 -24.60
C PHE A 172 -16.83 -2.66 -23.36
N TRP A 173 -15.60 -3.04 -22.97
CA TRP A 173 -15.00 -2.58 -21.70
C TRP A 173 -14.74 -1.07 -21.65
N ASP A 174 -14.57 -0.42 -22.80
CA ASP A 174 -14.46 1.03 -22.93
C ASP A 174 -15.78 1.77 -22.66
N LEU A 175 -16.91 1.07 -22.81
CA LEU A 175 -18.27 1.58 -22.59
C LEU A 175 -18.83 1.23 -21.20
N VAL A 176 -18.03 0.61 -20.34
CA VAL A 176 -18.39 0.30 -18.96
C VAL A 176 -18.02 1.48 -18.04
N HIS A 177 -19.00 1.98 -17.31
CA HIS A 177 -18.81 2.86 -16.17
C HIS A 177 -18.60 2.02 -14.92
N PHE A 178 -17.37 1.97 -14.44
CA PHE A 178 -17.03 1.32 -13.19
C PHE A 178 -17.25 2.30 -12.04
N THR A 179 -18.11 1.94 -11.10
CA THR A 179 -18.37 2.69 -9.87
C THR A 179 -17.94 1.88 -8.67
N ASP A 180 -17.60 2.58 -7.59
CA ASP A 180 -17.35 1.96 -6.29
C ASP A 180 -17.30 3.03 -5.18
N GLU A 181 -17.54 2.57 -3.96
CA GLU A 181 -17.48 3.34 -2.72
C GLU A 181 -16.36 2.81 -1.84
N ALA A 182 -15.44 3.69 -1.44
CA ALA A 182 -14.32 3.32 -0.58
C ALA A 182 -14.33 4.13 0.71
N HIS A 183 -13.65 3.60 1.73
CA HIS A 183 -13.29 4.37 2.91
C HIS A 183 -11.77 4.48 3.01
N PHE A 184 -11.30 5.64 3.46
CA PHE A 184 -9.90 5.89 3.77
C PHE A 184 -9.75 6.17 5.26
N ASN A 185 -8.93 5.34 5.92
CA ASN A 185 -8.56 5.55 7.31
C ASN A 185 -7.04 5.83 7.39
N PRO A 186 -6.61 7.01 7.85
CA PRO A 186 -5.19 7.36 7.94
C PRO A 186 -4.43 6.48 8.96
N THR A 187 -5.13 5.96 9.97
CA THR A 187 -4.55 5.13 11.04
C THR A 187 -4.61 3.62 10.77
N GLU A 188 -5.22 3.20 9.66
CA GLU A 188 -5.45 1.79 9.31
C GLU A 188 -4.17 0.93 9.38
N ARG A 189 -3.02 1.51 9.03
CA ARG A 189 -1.73 0.80 9.06
C ARG A 189 -1.26 0.47 10.48
N LEU A 190 -1.58 1.31 11.47
CA LEU A 190 -1.24 1.06 12.89
C LEU A 190 -2.11 -0.06 13.47
N GLN A 191 -3.28 -0.28 12.88
CA GLN A 191 -4.24 -1.29 13.32
C GLN A 191 -3.98 -2.68 12.72
N LYS A 192 -3.15 -2.78 11.67
CA LYS A 192 -2.90 -4.05 10.97
C LYS A 192 -1.72 -4.83 11.57
N PRO A 193 -1.85 -6.15 11.77
CA PRO A 193 -0.76 -6.98 12.23
C PRO A 193 0.38 -6.99 11.21
N ARG A 194 1.60 -7.08 11.72
CA ARG A 194 2.83 -7.15 10.92
C ARG A 194 3.47 -8.52 11.12
N ILE A 195 3.92 -9.13 10.04
CA ILE A 195 4.51 -10.47 10.02
C ILE A 195 5.94 -10.37 9.49
N LEU A 196 6.86 -11.10 10.12
CA LEU A 196 8.22 -11.22 9.64
C LEU A 196 8.25 -12.13 8.41
N ARG A 197 8.56 -11.54 7.25
CA ARG A 197 8.62 -12.27 5.97
C ARG A 197 9.63 -11.64 5.02
N GLU A 198 9.98 -12.37 3.97
CA GLU A 198 10.84 -11.89 2.88
C GLU A 198 10.11 -10.87 1.98
N ARG A 199 10.87 -10.10 1.20
CA ARG A 199 10.28 -9.17 0.23
C ARG A 199 9.73 -9.96 -0.96
N GLY A 200 8.49 -9.68 -1.36
CA GLY A 200 7.83 -10.32 -2.50
C GLY A 200 6.93 -11.50 -2.13
N THR A 201 7.08 -12.06 -0.93
CA THR A 201 6.29 -13.22 -0.47
C THR A 201 4.98 -12.82 0.20
N ARG A 202 4.42 -11.64 -0.12
CA ARG A 202 3.19 -11.15 0.56
C ARG A 202 2.02 -12.12 0.39
N ASP A 203 1.97 -12.72 -0.79
CA ASP A 203 0.80 -13.43 -1.26
C ASP A 203 0.77 -14.91 -0.90
N ASP A 204 1.88 -15.43 -0.39
CA ASP A 204 2.00 -16.81 0.06
C ASP A 204 1.01 -17.11 1.19
N PRO A 205 0.38 -18.30 1.21
CA PRO A 205 -0.62 -18.66 2.22
C PRO A 205 -0.17 -18.43 3.67
N ASP A 206 1.11 -18.72 3.96
CA ASP A 206 1.72 -18.57 5.29
C ASP A 206 1.90 -17.10 5.74
N ASN A 207 1.65 -16.14 4.85
CA ASN A 207 1.81 -14.70 5.09
C ASN A 207 0.46 -13.95 5.12
N VAL A 208 -0.64 -14.70 5.01
CA VAL A 208 -2.01 -14.20 5.08
C VAL A 208 -2.59 -14.51 6.46
N VAL A 209 -3.09 -13.48 7.16
CA VAL A 209 -3.72 -13.62 8.47
C VAL A 209 -5.17 -13.15 8.39
N GLU A 210 -6.06 -13.89 9.06
CA GLU A 210 -7.45 -13.50 9.29
C GLU A 210 -7.51 -12.51 10.45
N VAL A 211 -8.12 -11.35 10.23
CA VAL A 211 -8.17 -10.26 11.21
C VAL A 211 -9.59 -9.70 11.26
N ASP A 212 -10.08 -9.45 12.47
CA ASP A 212 -11.34 -8.76 12.71
C ASP A 212 -11.20 -7.25 12.46
N GLU A 213 -12.24 -6.61 11.92
CA GLU A 213 -12.22 -5.18 11.60
C GLU A 213 -12.19 -4.34 12.89
N VAL A 214 -11.07 -3.68 13.14
CA VAL A 214 -10.95 -2.68 14.21
C VAL A 214 -11.60 -1.38 13.74
N LYS A 215 -12.70 -0.98 14.40
CA LYS A 215 -13.40 0.28 14.10
C LYS A 215 -12.49 1.47 14.40
N SER A 216 -12.30 2.34 13.40
CA SER A 216 -11.57 3.60 13.53
C SER A 216 -12.54 4.78 13.50
N GLY A 217 -12.32 5.76 14.39
CA GLY A 217 -13.17 6.96 14.48
C GLY A 217 -12.92 8.03 13.41
N CYS A 218 -11.90 7.89 12.54
CA CYS A 218 -11.52 8.89 11.55
C CYS A 218 -11.49 8.31 10.12
N ALA A 219 -12.55 7.61 9.72
CA ALA A 219 -12.70 7.11 8.35
C ALA A 219 -13.43 8.14 7.47
N VAL A 220 -12.82 8.49 6.33
CA VAL A 220 -13.45 9.32 5.30
C VAL A 220 -14.06 8.39 4.26
N HIS A 221 -15.33 8.60 3.94
CA HIS A 221 -16.05 7.85 2.91
C HIS A 221 -16.02 8.60 1.59
N ILE A 222 -15.61 7.91 0.53
CA ILE A 222 -15.39 8.46 -0.81
C ILE A 222 -16.11 7.61 -1.85
N TYR A 223 -16.56 8.27 -2.92
CA TYR A 223 -17.10 7.59 -4.10
C TYR A 223 -16.61 8.28 -5.36
N ALA A 224 -16.41 7.51 -6.40
CA ALA A 224 -16.05 7.99 -7.73
C ALA A 224 -16.47 6.96 -8.79
N HIS A 225 -16.44 7.40 -10.04
CA HIS A 225 -16.62 6.51 -11.16
C HIS A 225 -15.57 6.77 -12.24
N VAL A 226 -15.19 5.72 -12.95
CA VAL A 226 -14.21 5.77 -14.03
C VAL A 226 -14.71 4.98 -15.22
N ASN A 227 -14.33 5.42 -16.41
CA ASN A 227 -14.43 4.63 -17.63
C ASN A 227 -13.15 4.87 -18.47
N TRP A 228 -13.10 4.32 -19.68
CA TRP A 228 -11.93 4.45 -20.55
C TRP A 228 -11.60 5.88 -21.00
N TYR A 229 -12.61 6.75 -21.05
CA TYR A 229 -12.54 8.11 -21.60
C TYR A 229 -12.59 9.20 -20.52
N TYR A 230 -13.01 8.86 -19.31
CA TYR A 230 -13.42 9.81 -18.30
C TYR A 230 -13.15 9.29 -16.88
N LYS A 231 -12.65 10.20 -16.05
CA LYS A 231 -12.47 10.02 -14.61
C LYS A 231 -13.33 11.08 -13.91
N SER A 232 -14.22 10.66 -13.02
CA SER A 232 -15.03 11.61 -12.25
C SER A 232 -14.17 12.39 -11.24
N PRO A 233 -14.63 13.55 -10.78
CA PRO A 233 -14.14 14.12 -9.53
C PRO A 233 -14.37 13.13 -8.38
N LEU A 234 -13.45 13.11 -7.41
CA LEU A 234 -13.65 12.42 -6.14
C LEU A 234 -14.74 13.14 -5.34
N ARG A 235 -15.68 12.38 -4.77
CA ARG A 235 -16.75 12.94 -3.93
C ARG A 235 -16.74 12.26 -2.57
N PHE A 236 -17.26 12.97 -1.57
CA PHE A 236 -17.33 12.54 -0.17
C PHE A 236 -18.80 12.39 0.23
N TYR A 237 -19.08 11.44 1.12
CA TYR A 237 -20.40 11.23 1.70
C TYR A 237 -20.29 10.92 3.21
N ASN A 238 -21.42 11.00 3.94
CA ASN A 238 -21.47 10.87 5.40
C ASN A 238 -20.63 11.93 6.17
N ASP A 239 -20.62 13.18 5.68
CA ASP A 239 -19.99 14.28 6.39
C ASP A 239 -20.79 14.66 7.65
N GLU A 240 -20.13 15.22 8.67
CA GLU A 240 -20.66 15.61 10.00
C GLU A 240 -22.03 16.34 10.02
N LYS A 241 -22.52 16.82 8.87
CA LYS A 241 -23.86 17.43 8.70
C LYS A 241 -25.01 16.43 8.58
N ASP A 242 -24.77 15.19 8.17
CA ASP A 242 -25.80 14.14 8.14
C ASP A 242 -25.99 13.50 9.53
N MET A 243 -25.20 13.93 10.52
CA MET A 243 -25.29 13.56 11.94
C MET A 243 -26.03 14.62 12.76
N LEU A 244 -27.14 15.19 12.26
CA LEU A 244 -27.99 15.97 13.16
C LEU A 244 -28.43 15.06 14.31
N PRO A 245 -28.10 15.38 15.58
CA PRO A 245 -28.66 14.65 16.69
C PRO A 245 -30.18 14.77 16.57
N THR A 246 -30.88 13.64 16.64
CA THR A 246 -32.35 13.66 16.69
C THR A 246 -32.75 14.63 17.81
N PRO A 247 -33.63 15.62 17.53
CA PRO A 247 -34.06 16.56 18.56
C PRO A 247 -34.59 15.75 19.74
N LYS A 248 -34.04 16.01 20.95
CA LYS A 248 -34.50 15.34 22.16
C LYS A 248 -36.01 15.57 22.25
N PRO A 249 -36.82 14.52 22.49
CA PRO A 249 -38.25 14.73 22.69
C PRO A 249 -38.44 15.71 23.85
N PRO A 250 -39.45 16.60 23.78
CA PRO A 250 -39.78 17.46 24.92
C PRO A 250 -39.98 16.60 26.17
N PRO A 251 -39.65 17.10 27.38
CA PRO A 251 -39.82 16.34 28.61
C PRO A 251 -41.30 15.96 28.79
N LYS A 252 -41.55 14.71 29.22
CA LYS A 252 -42.91 14.22 29.44
C LYS A 252 -43.66 15.17 30.40
N PRO A 253 -44.88 15.62 30.07
CA PRO A 253 -45.68 16.45 30.97
C PRO A 253 -45.80 15.78 32.33
N ARG A 254 -45.58 16.57 33.39
CA ARG A 254 -45.84 16.14 34.78
C ARG A 254 -47.19 16.69 35.20
N LYS A 255 -47.97 15.88 35.92
CA LYS A 255 -49.26 16.30 36.46
C LYS A 255 -49.05 17.34 37.56
N SER A 256 -49.65 18.51 37.41
CA SER A 256 -49.67 19.51 38.48
C SER A 256 -50.69 19.15 39.55
N LYS A 257 -50.47 19.59 40.79
CA LYS A 257 -51.37 19.33 41.93
C LYS A 257 -52.80 19.87 41.71
N TYR A 258 -52.93 20.92 40.90
CA TYR A 258 -54.19 21.63 40.64
C TYR A 258 -54.79 21.32 39.25
N GLU A 259 -54.22 20.36 38.53
CA GLU A 259 -54.67 19.99 37.18
C GLU A 259 -55.65 18.81 37.25
N THR A 260 -56.75 18.90 36.50
CA THR A 260 -57.72 17.81 36.38
C THR A 260 -57.13 16.64 35.59
N GLN A 261 -57.62 15.41 35.81
CA GLN A 261 -57.06 14.23 35.15
C GLN A 261 -57.20 14.30 33.62
N GLU A 262 -58.33 14.80 33.11
CA GLU A 262 -58.60 14.90 31.68
C GLU A 262 -57.69 15.90 30.95
N THR A 263 -57.34 17.01 31.60
CA THR A 263 -56.44 18.01 31.04
C THR A 263 -55.00 17.48 30.98
N TYR A 264 -54.57 16.76 32.03
CA TYR A 264 -53.29 16.06 32.02
C TYR A 264 -53.22 14.98 30.92
N ASP A 265 -54.26 14.15 30.79
CA ASP A 265 -54.30 13.08 29.80
C ASP A 265 -54.32 13.63 28.36
N SER A 266 -54.95 14.78 28.14
CA SER A 266 -54.93 15.48 26.85
C SER A 266 -53.53 15.99 26.49
N ARG A 267 -52.79 16.58 27.45
CA ARG A 267 -51.38 16.99 27.25
C ARG A 267 -50.46 15.79 27.02
N VAL A 268 -50.71 14.66 27.69
CA VAL A 268 -49.95 13.44 27.45
C VAL A 268 -50.22 12.91 26.05
N ARG A 269 -51.48 12.87 25.58
CA ARG A 269 -51.81 12.44 24.20
C ARG A 269 -51.16 13.33 23.14
N GLU A 270 -51.20 14.65 23.32
CA GLU A 270 -50.56 15.59 22.40
C GLU A 270 -49.03 15.45 22.40
N TRP A 271 -48.43 15.18 23.56
CA TRP A 271 -47.00 14.85 23.68
C TRP A 271 -46.65 13.51 23.01
N GLU A 272 -47.51 12.49 23.12
CA GLU A 272 -47.30 11.20 22.48
C GLU A 272 -47.44 11.25 20.96
N ALA A 273 -48.39 12.05 20.44
CA ALA A 273 -48.55 12.31 19.02
C ALA A 273 -47.36 13.07 18.41
N ASN A 274 -46.70 13.92 19.19
CA ASN A 274 -45.54 14.71 18.78
C ASN A 274 -44.18 14.04 19.10
N LYS A 275 -44.16 12.77 19.54
CA LYS A 275 -42.89 12.05 19.70
C LYS A 275 -42.24 11.85 18.33
N PRO A 276 -40.95 12.19 18.16
CA PRO A 276 -40.23 11.75 16.98
C PRO A 276 -40.25 10.21 16.91
N PRO A 277 -40.38 9.62 15.70
CA PRO A 277 -40.44 8.17 15.55
C PRO A 277 -39.21 7.52 16.17
N LYS A 278 -39.41 6.38 16.87
CA LYS A 278 -38.32 5.61 17.47
C LYS A 278 -37.42 5.05 16.36
N VAL A 279 -36.31 5.73 16.08
CA VAL A 279 -35.23 5.15 15.28
C VAL A 279 -34.53 4.12 16.15
N LYS A 280 -34.49 2.86 15.71
CA LYS A 280 -33.56 1.87 16.27
C LYS A 280 -32.15 2.32 15.88
N GLN A 281 -31.53 3.14 16.73
CA GLN A 281 -30.15 3.55 16.53
C GLN A 281 -29.25 2.52 17.19
N ASP A 282 -29.04 1.41 16.49
CA ASP A 282 -27.87 0.60 16.78
C ASP A 282 -26.64 1.46 16.42
N SER A 283 -25.65 1.49 17.29
CA SER A 283 -24.34 2.16 17.10
C SER A 283 -23.46 1.41 16.08
N THR A 284 -24.07 0.98 14.98
CA THR A 284 -23.50 0.11 13.94
C THR A 284 -23.31 0.88 12.65
N GLY A 285 -22.11 1.45 12.50
CA GLY A 285 -21.46 1.65 11.21
C GLY A 285 -22.10 2.71 10.30
N ASN A 286 -21.25 3.55 9.71
CA ASN A 286 -21.64 4.51 8.68
C ASN A 286 -22.01 3.79 7.37
N HIS A 287 -23.08 2.99 7.35
CA HIS A 287 -23.53 2.25 6.18
C HIS A 287 -24.41 3.14 5.30
N MET A 288 -24.12 3.14 3.99
CA MET A 288 -24.92 3.83 2.98
C MET A 288 -26.33 3.25 2.98
N THR A 289 -27.36 4.10 3.09
CA THR A 289 -28.74 3.63 2.92
C THR A 289 -29.13 3.67 1.44
N GLN A 290 -30.02 2.77 1.03
CA GLN A 290 -30.56 2.74 -0.33
C GLN A 290 -31.19 4.08 -0.75
N LYS A 291 -31.91 4.74 0.17
CA LYS A 291 -32.51 6.05 -0.06
C LYS A 291 -31.44 7.11 -0.34
N TYR A 292 -30.40 7.19 0.50
CA TYR A 292 -29.30 8.13 0.29
C TYR A 292 -28.59 7.88 -1.04
N TYR A 293 -28.29 6.62 -1.34
CA TYR A 293 -27.66 6.23 -2.59
C TYR A 293 -28.50 6.68 -3.80
N SER A 294 -29.82 6.41 -3.77
CA SER A 294 -30.76 6.78 -4.84
C SER A 294 -30.94 8.30 -5.01
N GLU A 295 -30.86 9.07 -3.92
CA GLU A 295 -31.06 10.53 -3.95
C GLU A 295 -29.77 11.32 -4.25
N LYS A 296 -28.60 10.82 -3.84
CA LYS A 296 -27.34 11.59 -3.86
C LYS A 296 -26.28 11.03 -4.79
N VAL A 297 -26.13 9.71 -4.85
CA VAL A 297 -25.02 9.04 -5.55
C VAL A 297 -25.44 8.61 -6.95
N LEU A 298 -26.46 7.76 -7.06
CA LEU A 298 -26.97 7.21 -8.33
C LEU A 298 -27.33 8.30 -9.38
N PRO A 299 -27.91 9.46 -9.03
CA PRO A 299 -28.19 10.51 -10.00
C PRO A 299 -26.91 11.06 -10.68
N GLN A 300 -25.77 11.03 -9.99
CA GLN A 300 -24.49 11.43 -10.59
C GLN A 300 -24.03 10.41 -11.62
N TYR A 301 -24.18 9.12 -11.33
CA TYR A 301 -23.85 8.03 -12.25
C TYR A 301 -24.76 8.04 -13.48
N ILE A 302 -26.07 8.22 -13.28
CA ILE A 302 -27.07 8.38 -14.34
C ILE A 302 -26.70 9.56 -15.25
N LYS A 303 -26.39 10.73 -14.67
CA LYS A 303 -25.96 11.92 -15.43
C LYS A 303 -24.69 11.64 -16.25
N ALA A 304 -23.73 10.91 -15.69
CA ALA A 304 -22.50 10.55 -16.41
C ALA A 304 -22.79 9.62 -17.59
N VAL A 305 -23.63 8.60 -17.41
CA VAL A 305 -24.05 7.67 -18.46
C VAL A 305 -24.81 8.41 -19.57
N HIS A 306 -25.75 9.30 -19.23
CA HIS A 306 -26.45 10.11 -20.24
C HIS A 306 -25.49 11.02 -21.00
N LYS A 307 -24.56 11.68 -20.32
CA LYS A 307 -23.53 12.49 -20.99
C LYS A 307 -22.69 11.66 -21.96
N ALA A 308 -22.35 10.43 -21.59
CA ALA A 308 -21.62 9.51 -22.44
C ALA A 308 -22.45 9.07 -23.66
N ARG A 309 -23.74 8.78 -23.47
CA ARG A 309 -24.70 8.48 -24.56
C ARG A 309 -24.86 9.64 -25.55
N MET A 310 -24.90 10.88 -25.06
CA MET A 310 -24.96 12.08 -25.90
C MET A 310 -23.69 12.27 -26.74
N TRP A 311 -22.53 11.90 -26.19
CA TRP A 311 -21.27 11.94 -26.92
C TRP A 311 -21.13 10.82 -27.94
N GLN A 312 -21.48 9.60 -27.55
CA GLN A 312 -21.49 8.43 -28.42
C GLN A 312 -22.75 7.58 -28.16
N PRO A 313 -23.67 7.48 -29.14
CA PRO A 313 -24.95 6.79 -28.99
C PRO A 313 -24.77 5.27 -29.05
N LYS A 314 -24.11 4.72 -28.03
CA LYS A 314 -23.90 3.28 -27.81
C LYS A 314 -24.54 2.84 -26.50
N SER A 315 -24.60 1.53 -26.32
CA SER A 315 -25.09 0.90 -25.10
C SER A 315 -24.06 0.98 -23.96
N TRP A 316 -23.99 2.14 -23.30
CA TRP A 316 -23.20 2.32 -22.09
C TRP A 316 -23.78 1.49 -20.94
N VAL A 317 -22.90 0.82 -20.20
CA VAL A 317 -23.25 -0.10 -19.10
C VAL A 317 -22.65 0.41 -17.79
N LEU A 318 -23.38 0.24 -16.69
CA LEU A 318 -22.93 0.56 -15.34
C LEU A 318 -22.49 -0.72 -14.61
N GLN A 319 -21.31 -0.72 -14.01
CA GLN A 319 -20.87 -1.80 -13.13
C GLN A 319 -20.79 -1.28 -11.70
N GLU A 320 -21.53 -1.94 -10.81
CA GLU A 320 -21.56 -1.66 -9.38
C GLU A 320 -21.42 -2.97 -8.62
N ASP A 321 -21.06 -2.89 -7.34
CA ASP A 321 -21.03 -4.07 -6.49
C ASP A 321 -22.44 -4.52 -6.07
N ASN A 322 -22.50 -5.59 -5.27
CA ASN A 322 -23.76 -6.18 -4.81
C ASN A 322 -24.16 -5.69 -3.40
N ASP A 323 -23.77 -4.46 -3.02
CA ASP A 323 -24.17 -3.84 -1.76
C ASP A 323 -25.70 -3.69 -1.69
N PRO A 324 -26.35 -3.96 -0.54
CA PRO A 324 -27.80 -3.81 -0.40
C PRO A 324 -28.34 -2.44 -0.81
N SER A 325 -27.56 -1.36 -0.65
CA SER A 325 -27.97 -0.01 -1.02
C SER A 325 -28.15 0.18 -2.53
N HIS A 326 -27.50 -0.64 -3.36
CA HIS A 326 -27.61 -0.59 -4.82
C HIS A 326 -28.90 -1.20 -5.36
N GLY A 327 -29.69 -1.85 -4.50
CA GLY A 327 -31.01 -2.36 -4.85
C GLY A 327 -31.01 -3.55 -5.80
N THR A 328 -29.95 -4.35 -5.81
CA THR A 328 -29.77 -5.50 -6.72
C THR A 328 -30.61 -6.73 -6.35
N ARG A 329 -31.16 -6.77 -5.14
CA ARG A 329 -31.90 -7.95 -4.61
C ARG A 329 -33.41 -7.92 -4.90
N SER A 330 -33.96 -6.76 -5.22
CA SER A 330 -35.38 -6.62 -5.59
C SER A 330 -35.53 -5.67 -6.77
N THR A 331 -36.61 -5.79 -7.53
CA THR A 331 -36.85 -4.98 -8.73
C THR A 331 -37.76 -3.77 -8.46
N ASP A 332 -38.34 -3.71 -7.27
CA ASP A 332 -39.37 -2.76 -6.83
C ASP A 332 -38.84 -1.69 -5.86
N ASN A 333 -37.53 -1.65 -5.62
CA ASN A 333 -36.91 -0.66 -4.75
C ASN A 333 -36.52 0.63 -5.50
N ASP A 334 -36.35 1.72 -4.75
CA ASP A 334 -36.05 3.05 -5.29
C ASP A 334 -34.86 3.07 -6.27
N ALA A 335 -33.77 2.37 -5.95
CA ALA A 335 -32.57 2.33 -6.77
C ALA A 335 -32.80 1.58 -8.09
N ALA A 336 -33.48 0.43 -8.03
CA ALA A 336 -33.83 -0.38 -9.20
C ALA A 336 -34.82 0.36 -10.10
N LEU A 337 -35.88 0.95 -9.52
CA LEU A 337 -36.86 1.75 -10.25
C LEU A 337 -36.21 2.96 -10.92
N LEU A 338 -35.31 3.67 -10.24
CA LEU A 338 -34.60 4.81 -10.82
C LEU A 338 -33.69 4.40 -11.97
N LYS A 339 -32.99 3.27 -11.87
CA LYS A 339 -32.18 2.70 -12.96
C LYS A 339 -33.05 2.33 -14.16
N MET A 340 -34.19 1.66 -13.92
CA MET A 340 -35.14 1.30 -14.97
C MET A 340 -35.74 2.53 -15.67
N ALA A 341 -36.18 3.54 -14.91
CA ALA A 341 -36.74 4.77 -15.44
C ALA A 341 -35.75 5.56 -16.31
N ASN A 342 -34.44 5.43 -16.04
CA ASN A 342 -33.38 6.08 -16.81
C ASN A 342 -32.69 5.15 -17.81
N TRP A 343 -33.27 3.97 -18.06
CA TRP A 343 -32.78 2.98 -19.03
C TRP A 343 -31.32 2.60 -18.79
N ILE A 344 -30.91 2.46 -17.52
CA ILE A 344 -29.55 2.12 -17.13
C ILE A 344 -29.39 0.60 -17.16
N VAL A 345 -28.49 0.11 -18.00
CA VAL A 345 -28.11 -1.30 -18.05
C VAL A 345 -26.97 -1.54 -17.06
N THR A 346 -27.08 -2.57 -16.23
CA THR A 346 -26.05 -2.92 -15.24
C THR A 346 -25.39 -4.26 -15.54
N ILE A 347 -24.07 -4.34 -15.34
CA ILE A 347 -23.33 -5.62 -15.32
C ILE A 347 -23.69 -6.37 -14.03
N ILE A 348 -23.99 -7.67 -14.14
CA ILE A 348 -24.16 -8.54 -12.97
C ILE A 348 -22.79 -8.83 -12.37
N HIS A 349 -22.37 -8.03 -11.39
CA HIS A 349 -21.09 -8.21 -10.72
C HIS A 349 -21.17 -9.25 -9.59
N PRO A 350 -20.24 -10.24 -9.53
CA PRO A 350 -20.27 -11.27 -8.50
C PRO A 350 -19.88 -10.70 -7.12
N ALA A 351 -20.58 -11.12 -6.07
CA ALA A 351 -20.25 -10.72 -4.70
C ALA A 351 -18.83 -11.14 -4.29
N GLN A 352 -18.22 -10.39 -3.35
CA GLN A 352 -16.85 -10.60 -2.84
C GLN A 352 -15.75 -10.53 -3.93
N SER A 353 -15.97 -9.75 -4.99
CA SER A 353 -15.09 -9.71 -6.17
C SER A 353 -14.42 -8.35 -6.47
N PRO A 354 -13.78 -7.71 -5.47
CA PRO A 354 -13.10 -6.44 -5.70
C PRO A 354 -12.02 -6.56 -6.78
N ASP A 355 -11.39 -7.73 -6.93
CA ASP A 355 -10.39 -8.02 -7.97
C ASP A 355 -10.95 -8.03 -9.41
N LEU A 356 -12.26 -7.86 -9.60
CA LEU A 356 -12.94 -7.75 -10.89
C LEU A 356 -13.55 -6.36 -11.10
N ASN A 357 -13.14 -5.35 -10.34
CA ASN A 357 -13.55 -3.96 -10.52
C ASN A 357 -12.33 -3.02 -10.61
N PRO A 358 -12.01 -2.43 -11.78
CA PRO A 358 -10.87 -1.53 -11.99
C PRO A 358 -10.79 -0.33 -11.03
N THR A 359 -11.91 0.09 -10.43
CA THR A 359 -11.92 1.14 -9.40
C THR A 359 -11.07 0.77 -8.18
N GLU A 360 -10.97 -0.52 -7.83
CA GLU A 360 -10.14 -0.99 -6.71
C GLU A 360 -8.65 -0.75 -6.97
N GLY A 361 -8.20 -0.91 -8.22
CA GLY A 361 -6.86 -0.50 -8.64
C GLY A 361 -6.63 1.01 -8.46
N CYS A 362 -7.63 1.82 -8.80
CA CYS A 362 -7.60 3.28 -8.60
C CYS A 362 -7.55 3.64 -7.11
N TRP A 363 -8.32 2.94 -6.27
CA TRP A 363 -8.28 3.09 -4.82
C TRP A 363 -6.94 2.68 -4.23
N ASN A 364 -6.29 1.64 -4.74
CA ASN A 364 -4.96 1.24 -4.31
C ASN A 364 -3.92 2.33 -4.59
N ILE A 365 -3.93 2.91 -5.80
CA ILE A 365 -3.07 4.05 -6.14
C ILE A 365 -3.35 5.24 -5.19
N LEU A 366 -4.62 5.60 -5.02
CA LEU A 366 -5.01 6.71 -4.14
C LEU A 366 -4.54 6.47 -2.71
N LYS A 367 -4.87 5.30 -2.15
CA LYS A 367 -4.50 4.92 -0.78
C LYS A 367 -2.99 4.92 -0.59
N GLU A 368 -2.23 4.38 -1.54
CA GLU A 368 -0.77 4.34 -1.48
C GLU A 368 -0.14 5.73 -1.52
N ARG A 369 -0.53 6.56 -2.51
CA ARG A 369 -0.01 7.93 -2.66
C ARG A 369 -0.37 8.81 -1.47
N THR A 370 -1.62 8.77 -1.01
CA THR A 370 -2.05 9.50 0.18
C THR A 370 -1.30 9.04 1.41
N LYS A 371 -1.15 7.73 1.65
CA LYS A 371 -0.36 7.22 2.78
C LYS A 371 1.10 7.68 2.68
N ARG A 372 1.74 7.59 1.51
CA ARG A 372 3.11 8.09 1.31
C ARG A 372 3.21 9.55 1.74
N ARG A 373 2.31 10.40 1.23
CA ARG A 373 2.27 11.83 1.53
C ARG A 373 2.04 12.13 3.01
N LEU A 374 1.19 11.37 3.69
CA LEU A 374 0.99 11.52 5.14
C LEU A 374 2.22 11.14 5.97
N TRP A 375 2.98 10.12 5.55
CA TRP A 375 4.09 9.58 6.34
C TRP A 375 5.47 10.17 6.01
N ARG A 376 5.66 10.57 4.75
CA ARG A 376 6.91 11.14 4.22
C ARG A 376 6.53 12.24 3.23
N PRO A 377 5.99 13.37 3.73
CA PRO A 377 5.68 14.49 2.86
C PRO A 377 6.98 15.04 2.26
N ARG A 378 6.94 15.41 0.99
CA ARG A 378 8.09 16.02 0.30
C ARG A 378 8.16 17.51 0.64
N THR A 379 8.65 17.81 1.84
CA THR A 379 8.73 19.16 2.40
C THR A 379 10.08 19.82 2.19
N HIS A 380 11.09 19.07 1.71
CA HIS A 380 12.42 19.59 1.42
C HIS A 380 12.73 19.56 -0.09
N PRO A 381 13.39 20.58 -0.67
CA PRO A 381 13.72 20.63 -2.11
C PRO A 381 14.50 19.40 -2.61
N ASN A 382 15.37 18.83 -1.78
CA ASN A 382 16.13 17.61 -2.12
C ASN A 382 15.26 16.35 -2.31
N ASP A 383 13.99 16.38 -1.90
CA ASP A 383 13.06 15.25 -2.06
C ASP A 383 12.21 15.36 -3.34
N LEU A 384 12.37 16.45 -4.11
CA LEU A 384 11.61 16.74 -5.33
C LEU A 384 12.38 16.32 -6.59
N GLU A 385 11.66 15.84 -7.58
CA GLU A 385 12.14 15.76 -8.96
C GLU A 385 11.90 17.10 -9.70
N ASP A 386 12.58 17.31 -10.83
CA ASP A 386 12.48 18.55 -11.61
C ASP A 386 11.02 18.85 -12.01
N GLY A 387 10.52 20.01 -11.59
CA GLY A 387 9.15 20.47 -11.85
C GLY A 387 8.10 20.06 -10.80
N GLU A 388 8.48 19.33 -9.75
CA GLU A 388 7.57 19.04 -8.64
C GLU A 388 7.50 20.20 -7.63
N GLN A 389 6.34 20.31 -6.96
CA GLN A 389 6.11 21.31 -5.91
C GLN A 389 6.22 20.66 -4.53
N LEU A 390 6.65 21.45 -3.54
CA LEU A 390 6.69 21.04 -2.15
C LEU A 390 5.29 20.64 -1.66
N GLU A 391 5.23 19.53 -0.93
CA GLU A 391 4.01 19.06 -0.30
C GLU A 391 3.86 19.72 1.07
N GLU A 392 2.72 20.36 1.31
CA GLU A 392 2.31 20.84 2.64
C GLU A 392 2.08 19.64 3.61
N GLU A 393 2.48 19.80 4.87
CA GLU A 393 2.30 18.79 5.93
C GLU A 393 0.84 18.67 6.38
N TRP A 394 0.40 17.44 6.69
CA TRP A 394 -0.96 17.17 7.16
C TRP A 394 -1.19 17.72 8.58
N ASP A 395 -2.12 18.67 8.70
CA ASP A 395 -2.54 19.31 9.96
C ASP A 395 -3.36 18.41 10.91
N GLY A 396 -3.61 17.15 10.54
CA GLY A 396 -4.41 16.20 11.33
C GLY A 396 -5.94 16.33 11.17
N THR A 397 -6.42 17.28 10.38
CA THR A 397 -7.86 17.52 10.20
C THR A 397 -8.46 16.70 9.06
N THR A 398 -9.73 16.32 9.19
CA THR A 398 -10.51 15.65 8.13
C THR A 398 -10.63 16.52 6.88
N ARG A 399 -10.81 17.84 7.05
CA ARG A 399 -10.90 18.80 5.93
C ARG A 399 -9.62 18.77 5.08
N TYR A 400 -8.47 18.81 5.73
CA TYR A 400 -7.20 18.81 5.02
C TYR A 400 -6.88 17.43 4.42
N LEU A 401 -7.27 16.34 5.10
CA LEU A 401 -7.22 15.00 4.54
C LEU A 401 -8.03 14.88 3.24
N LYS A 402 -9.22 15.48 3.17
CA LYS A 402 -10.03 15.54 1.94
C LYS A 402 -9.32 16.31 0.82
N LYS A 403 -8.67 17.44 1.13
CA LYS A 403 -7.86 18.20 0.16
C LYS A 403 -6.72 17.33 -0.40
N ILE A 404 -6.04 16.58 0.47
CA ILE A 404 -4.97 15.66 0.05
C ILE A 404 -5.53 14.54 -0.84
N LEU A 405 -6.62 13.89 -0.43
CA LEU A 405 -7.28 12.85 -1.22
C LEU A 405 -7.70 13.36 -2.60
N GLN A 406 -8.30 14.55 -2.66
CA GLN A 406 -8.67 15.18 -3.93
C GLN A 406 -7.43 15.44 -4.82
N ALA A 407 -6.38 16.04 -4.26
CA ALA A 407 -5.16 16.35 -5.01
C ALA A 407 -4.45 15.08 -5.53
N GLU A 408 -4.40 14.01 -4.73
CA GLU A 408 -3.82 12.75 -5.19
C GLU A 408 -4.71 12.02 -6.20
N TRP A 409 -6.04 12.11 -6.07
CA TRP A 409 -6.99 11.60 -7.07
C TRP A 409 -6.84 12.33 -8.40
N ASP A 410 -6.70 13.65 -8.38
CA ASP A 410 -6.57 14.47 -9.59
C ASP A 410 -5.31 14.10 -10.39
N LYS A 411 -4.21 13.73 -9.70
CA LYS A 411 -2.97 13.22 -10.31
C LYS A 411 -3.09 11.85 -10.97
N ILE A 412 -4.12 11.05 -10.66
CA ILE A 412 -4.31 9.74 -11.31
C ILE A 412 -4.68 9.96 -12.77
N THR A 413 -3.84 9.50 -13.69
CA THR A 413 -4.04 9.73 -15.12
C THR A 413 -5.04 8.73 -15.72
N LEU A 414 -5.67 9.11 -16.84
CA LEU A 414 -6.48 8.16 -17.60
C LEU A 414 -5.66 6.97 -18.12
N GLU A 415 -4.36 7.15 -18.36
CA GLU A 415 -3.49 6.06 -18.79
C GLU A 415 -3.33 4.97 -17.71
N GLU A 416 -3.21 5.38 -16.44
CA GLU A 416 -3.19 4.45 -15.31
C GLU A 416 -4.51 3.68 -15.19
N ILE A 417 -5.64 4.39 -15.31
CA ILE A 417 -6.98 3.77 -15.28
C ILE A 417 -7.15 2.78 -16.44
N ARG A 418 -6.72 3.15 -17.65
CA ARG A 418 -6.77 2.28 -18.83
C ARG A 418 -5.95 1.01 -18.65
N LYS A 419 -4.82 1.04 -17.92
CA LYS A 419 -4.06 -0.19 -17.61
C LYS A 419 -4.91 -1.19 -16.83
N PHE A 420 -5.70 -0.73 -15.86
CA PHE A 420 -6.61 -1.60 -15.11
C PHE A 420 -7.75 -2.15 -15.98
N ILE A 421 -8.36 -1.30 -16.83
CA ILE A 421 -9.44 -1.74 -17.73
C ILE A 421 -8.92 -2.75 -18.78
N LYS A 422 -7.73 -2.52 -19.35
CA LYS A 422 -7.10 -3.45 -20.31
C LYS A 422 -6.86 -4.84 -19.72
N GLU A 423 -6.72 -4.95 -18.41
CA GLU A 423 -6.48 -6.22 -17.71
C GLU A 423 -7.78 -7.03 -17.49
N MET A 424 -8.97 -6.44 -17.70
CA MET A 424 -10.25 -7.08 -17.40
C MET A 424 -10.49 -8.41 -18.15
N PRO A 425 -10.26 -8.52 -19.47
CA PRO A 425 -10.39 -9.80 -20.17
C PRO A 425 -9.46 -10.88 -19.59
N TRP A 426 -8.19 -10.53 -19.32
CA TRP A 426 -7.23 -11.44 -18.72
C TRP A 426 -7.66 -11.87 -17.30
N ARG A 427 -8.21 -10.95 -16.49
CA ARG A 427 -8.75 -11.27 -15.16
C ARG A 427 -9.92 -12.24 -15.24
N CYS A 428 -10.83 -12.03 -16.19
CA CYS A 428 -11.95 -12.95 -16.44
C CYS A 428 -11.44 -14.36 -16.75
N GLU A 429 -10.41 -14.47 -17.59
CA GLU A 429 -9.77 -15.76 -17.88
C GLU A 429 -9.10 -16.39 -16.64
N GLN A 430 -8.37 -15.59 -15.84
CA GLN A 430 -7.72 -16.09 -14.63
C GLN A 430 -8.72 -16.56 -13.58
N VAL A 431 -9.87 -15.90 -13.42
CA VAL A 431 -10.91 -16.37 -12.48
C VAL A 431 -11.39 -17.77 -12.86
N ILE A 432 -11.54 -18.05 -14.15
CA ILE A 432 -11.92 -19.38 -14.64
C ILE A 432 -10.82 -20.39 -14.29
N ARG A 433 -9.57 -20.09 -14.66
CA ARG A 433 -8.42 -20.97 -14.39
C ARG A 433 -8.23 -21.26 -12.91
N LEU A 434 -8.50 -20.28 -12.05
CA LEU A 434 -8.39 -20.38 -10.60
C LEU A 434 -9.68 -20.90 -9.93
N ASN A 435 -10.65 -21.37 -10.70
CA ASN A 435 -11.93 -21.92 -10.23
C ASN A 435 -12.64 -20.99 -9.23
N GLY A 436 -12.75 -19.71 -9.59
CA GLY A 436 -13.46 -18.71 -8.79
C GLY A 436 -12.66 -18.13 -7.63
N ARG A 437 -11.38 -18.51 -7.44
CA ARG A 437 -10.51 -17.86 -6.43
C ARG A 437 -10.13 -16.44 -6.87
N ARG A 438 -9.54 -15.67 -5.94
CA ARG A 438 -9.08 -14.29 -6.19
C ARG A 438 -7.96 -14.27 -7.22
N VAL A 439 -8.03 -13.32 -8.15
CA VAL A 439 -6.97 -13.04 -9.11
C VAL A 439 -6.02 -12.00 -8.51
N ARG A 440 -4.71 -12.25 -8.63
CA ARG A 440 -3.66 -11.30 -8.26
C ARG A 440 -2.79 -11.04 -9.48
N SER A 441 -2.35 -9.79 -9.60
CA SER A 441 -1.50 -9.33 -10.69
C SER A 441 -0.41 -8.41 -10.13
N ALA A 442 0.63 -8.13 -10.89
CA ALA A 442 1.60 -7.11 -10.50
C ALA A 442 1.03 -5.67 -10.54
N LEU A 443 -0.11 -5.46 -11.21
CA LEU A 443 -0.71 -4.13 -11.39
C LEU A 443 -1.59 -3.69 -10.20
N TRP A 444 -2.22 -4.63 -9.48
CA TRP A 444 -3.25 -4.36 -8.46
C TRP A 444 -2.80 -4.64 -7.04
#